data_AF-A0A2P2IC39-F1
#
_entry.id   AF-A0A2P2IC39-F1
#
_cell.length_a   1.000
_cell.length_b   1.000
_cell.length_c   1.000
_cell.angle_alpha   90.00
_cell.angle_beta   90.00
_cell.angle_gamma   90.00
#
_symmetry.space_group_name_H-M   'P 1'
#
loop_
_entity.id
_entity.type
_entity.pdbx_description
1 polymer ?
#
loop_
_entity_poly.entity_id
_entity_poly.type
_entity_poly.pdbx_seq_one_letter_code
_entity_poly.pdbx_strand_id
1 'polypeptide(L)'
;MSTIFRLRVRSALQQNIPLIDFLTPESTFENLNQVLASASEIPEQQLKVLCGYPPKVLQGARESMLQEIGIKNGEVLIIEKRSATDPPQYCEATKKMTHLLSNLNNKLQDNASQPKESTHGVQLNSSNDKSAVNVNSVVSSSKVASEGQNSNGKVRKRAPSNGKTSPAGKKSAAEPSEIVIEREAPAGIYLAPGSQLGILQKREVPSDNSCLFASMDYVLNGSISSPRTKELRREVSEGVLQEEELIPDCVMDRPRQEYSTWIMREQSWGGEIELAILSKYHKLEIVTVDAKTARVNRFGESENYKARVFLLYDGIHYDPLHME
;
A
#
# COMPACT_ATOMS: atom_id res chain seq x y z
N MET A 1 1.89 -17.48 -26.44
CA MET A 1 1.89 -16.00 -26.58
C MET A 1 2.69 -15.46 -25.42
N SER A 2 3.62 -14.54 -25.62
CA SER A 2 4.29 -13.88 -24.49
C SER A 2 3.28 -13.04 -23.72
N THR A 3 3.36 -13.07 -22.39
CA THR A 3 2.51 -12.22 -21.54
C THR A 3 2.88 -10.77 -21.78
N ILE A 4 1.90 -9.89 -21.98
CA ILE A 4 2.13 -8.45 -22.05
C ILE A 4 2.04 -7.87 -20.63
N PHE A 5 3.03 -7.10 -20.21
CA PHE A 5 3.02 -6.35 -18.97
C PHE A 5 2.17 -5.09 -19.12
N ARG A 6 1.18 -4.92 -18.24
CA ARG A 6 0.38 -3.70 -18.08
C ARG A 6 0.96 -2.90 -16.91
N LEU A 7 1.93 -2.02 -17.19
CA LEU A 7 2.61 -1.22 -16.17
C LEU A 7 1.95 0.17 -16.07
N ARG A 8 1.51 0.53 -14.86
CA ARG A 8 0.97 1.87 -14.57
C ARG A 8 2.13 2.79 -14.21
N VAL A 9 2.09 4.06 -14.59
CA VAL A 9 3.19 5.01 -14.33
C VAL A 9 2.66 6.23 -13.58
N ARG A 10 3.37 6.67 -12.54
CA ARG A 10 3.10 7.89 -11.77
C ARG A 10 4.36 8.76 -11.72
N SER A 11 4.22 10.06 -11.96
CA SER A 11 5.29 11.05 -11.91
C SER A 11 4.82 12.28 -11.12
N ALA A 12 5.69 12.85 -10.28
CA ALA A 12 5.41 14.10 -9.59
C ALA A 12 5.34 15.32 -10.54
N LEU A 13 5.87 15.19 -11.76
CA LEU A 13 5.87 16.25 -12.77
C LEU A 13 4.72 16.13 -13.78
N GLN A 14 4.22 14.91 -14.01
CA GLN A 14 3.24 14.63 -15.08
C GLN A 14 2.17 13.67 -14.57
N GLN A 15 0.97 14.21 -14.35
CA GLN A 15 -0.16 13.52 -13.70
C GLN A 15 -0.77 12.40 -14.57
N ASN A 16 -0.71 12.54 -15.90
CA ASN A 16 -1.38 11.67 -16.86
C ASN A 16 -0.36 10.98 -17.80
N ILE A 17 0.42 10.05 -17.26
CA ILE A 17 1.27 9.18 -18.08
C ILE A 17 0.43 7.96 -18.53
N PRO A 18 0.38 7.60 -19.83
CA PRO A 18 -0.38 6.44 -20.29
C PRO A 18 0.05 5.11 -19.65
N LEU A 19 -0.88 4.16 -19.63
CA LEU A 19 -0.55 2.76 -19.33
C LEU A 19 0.45 2.22 -20.36
N ILE A 20 1.53 1.60 -19.91
CA ILE A 20 2.42 0.84 -20.79
C ILE A 20 1.85 -0.58 -20.87
N ASP A 21 1.22 -0.93 -21.99
CA ASP A 21 0.68 -2.28 -22.25
C ASP A 21 1.16 -2.87 -23.58
N PHE A 22 2.44 -2.65 -23.89
CA PHE A 22 3.14 -3.22 -25.06
C PHE A 22 4.51 -3.82 -24.76
N LEU A 23 5.00 -3.73 -23.51
CA LEU A 23 6.25 -4.39 -23.08
C LEU A 23 5.95 -5.82 -22.59
N THR A 24 6.98 -6.67 -22.61
CA THR A 24 6.92 -8.09 -22.22
C THR A 24 7.92 -8.41 -21.09
N PRO A 25 7.82 -9.56 -20.41
CA PRO A 25 8.82 -10.02 -19.44
C PRO A 25 10.26 -9.98 -19.97
N GLU A 26 10.43 -10.25 -21.27
CA GLU A 26 11.71 -10.35 -21.98
C GLU A 26 12.19 -9.02 -22.60
N SER A 27 11.39 -7.95 -22.50
CA SER A 27 11.82 -6.60 -22.89
C SER A 27 12.98 -6.13 -22.00
N THR A 28 13.88 -5.30 -22.52
CA THR A 28 15.06 -4.87 -21.74
C THR A 28 14.76 -3.68 -20.84
N PHE A 29 15.55 -3.52 -19.77
CA PHE A 29 15.48 -2.35 -18.89
C PHE A 29 15.72 -1.04 -19.67
N GLU A 30 16.61 -1.06 -20.67
CA GLU A 30 16.78 0.06 -21.60
C GLU A 30 15.49 0.40 -22.37
N ASN A 31 14.76 -0.59 -22.90
CA ASN A 31 13.50 -0.32 -23.60
C ASN A 31 12.47 0.33 -22.65
N LEU A 32 12.39 -0.14 -21.40
CA LEU A 32 11.53 0.49 -20.41
C LEU A 32 11.95 1.94 -20.13
N ASN A 33 13.24 2.19 -19.88
CA ASN A 33 13.71 3.54 -19.55
C ASN A 33 13.57 4.53 -20.72
N GLN A 34 13.72 4.07 -21.97
CA GLN A 34 13.42 4.88 -23.17
C GLN A 34 11.94 5.27 -23.22
N VAL A 35 11.02 4.32 -22.97
CA VAL A 35 9.57 4.58 -22.90
C VAL A 35 9.24 5.55 -21.77
N LEU A 36 9.76 5.31 -20.56
CA LEU A 36 9.50 6.16 -19.39
C LEU A 36 10.07 7.57 -19.57
N ALA A 37 11.27 7.72 -20.13
CA ALA A 37 11.87 9.02 -20.43
C ALA A 37 11.03 9.81 -21.46
N SER A 38 10.61 9.15 -22.55
CA SER A 38 9.74 9.76 -23.56
C SER A 38 8.34 10.11 -23.05
N ALA A 39 7.84 9.39 -22.04
CA ALA A 39 6.48 9.56 -21.51
C ALA A 39 6.41 10.41 -20.23
N SER A 40 7.54 10.88 -19.69
CA SER A 40 7.64 11.71 -18.48
C SER A 40 8.40 13.03 -18.66
N GLU A 41 8.90 13.31 -19.87
CA GLU A 41 9.73 14.47 -20.22
C GLU A 41 11.02 14.60 -19.36
N ILE A 42 11.48 13.48 -18.79
CA ILE A 42 12.73 13.38 -18.02
C ILE A 42 13.76 12.63 -18.88
N PRO A 43 14.93 13.23 -19.21
CA PRO A 43 16.00 12.54 -19.92
C PRO A 43 16.45 11.27 -19.18
N GLU A 44 16.81 10.21 -19.91
CA GLU A 44 17.21 8.91 -19.36
C GLU A 44 18.30 9.02 -18.27
N GLN A 45 19.23 9.98 -18.43
CA GLN A 45 20.34 10.24 -17.49
C GLN A 45 19.89 10.93 -16.19
N GLN A 46 18.70 11.53 -16.18
CA GLN A 46 18.05 12.16 -15.02
C GLN A 46 16.90 11.31 -14.47
N LEU A 47 16.67 10.13 -15.02
CA LEU A 47 15.58 9.24 -14.60
C LEU A 47 15.95 8.53 -13.28
N LYS A 48 14.94 8.33 -12.45
CA LYS A 48 14.95 7.47 -11.27
C LYS A 48 13.62 6.75 -11.23
N VAL A 49 13.66 5.43 -11.35
CA VAL A 49 12.48 4.56 -11.37
C VAL A 49 12.41 3.79 -10.06
N LEU A 50 11.24 3.75 -9.42
CA LEU A 50 10.97 2.94 -8.23
C LEU A 50 9.81 1.98 -8.51
N CYS A 51 9.85 0.78 -7.91
CA CYS A 51 8.87 -0.29 -8.14
C CYS A 51 8.51 -1.00 -6.82
N GLY A 52 7.33 -1.62 -6.78
CA GLY A 52 6.84 -2.43 -5.66
C GLY A 52 6.37 -1.64 -4.44
N TYR A 53 6.03 -2.36 -3.36
CA TYR A 53 5.69 -1.79 -2.05
C TYR A 53 6.53 -2.44 -0.95
N PRO A 54 7.23 -1.66 -0.10
CA PRO A 54 7.49 -0.23 -0.27
C PRO A 54 8.27 0.06 -1.57
N PRO A 55 8.13 1.26 -2.18
CA PRO A 55 8.82 1.60 -3.42
C PRO A 55 10.35 1.54 -3.28
N LYS A 56 10.99 0.67 -4.06
CA LYS A 56 12.46 0.50 -4.09
C LYS A 56 13.01 0.96 -5.43
N VAL A 57 14.16 1.66 -5.39
CA VAL A 57 14.85 2.13 -6.61
C VAL A 57 15.24 0.92 -7.45
N LEU A 58 14.77 0.91 -8.69
CA LEU A 58 15.01 -0.16 -9.65
C LEU A 58 16.39 0.01 -10.30
N GLN A 59 17.19 -1.05 -10.27
CA GLN A 59 18.54 -1.09 -10.83
C GLN A 59 18.74 -2.40 -11.61
N GLY A 60 19.54 -2.34 -12.66
CA GLY A 60 19.87 -3.47 -13.53
C GLY A 60 20.86 -3.07 -14.62
N ALA A 61 21.27 -4.01 -15.46
CA ALA A 61 22.02 -3.68 -16.67
C ALA A 61 21.05 -3.17 -17.76
N ARG A 62 21.57 -2.56 -18.84
CA ARG A 62 20.72 -2.07 -19.95
C ARG A 62 19.94 -3.21 -20.60
N GLU A 63 20.62 -4.34 -20.74
CA GLU A 63 20.19 -5.58 -21.36
C GLU A 63 19.39 -6.53 -20.46
N SER A 64 19.32 -6.27 -19.14
CA SER A 64 18.55 -7.12 -18.20
C SER A 64 17.06 -7.13 -18.56
N MET A 65 16.42 -8.29 -18.50
CA MET A 65 14.99 -8.42 -18.80
C MET A 65 14.14 -7.86 -17.66
N LEU A 66 12.95 -7.32 -17.97
CA LEU A 66 12.06 -6.71 -16.96
C LEU A 66 11.71 -7.68 -15.82
N GLN A 67 11.53 -8.97 -16.13
CA GLN A 67 11.26 -10.00 -15.12
C GLN A 67 12.46 -10.29 -14.20
N GLU A 68 13.70 -10.16 -14.69
CA GLU A 68 14.93 -10.44 -13.93
C GLU A 68 15.20 -9.34 -12.90
N ILE A 69 14.91 -8.08 -13.25
CA ILE A 69 15.00 -6.93 -12.34
C ILE A 69 13.78 -6.81 -11.41
N GLY A 70 12.86 -7.77 -11.46
CA GLY A 70 11.76 -7.91 -10.50
C GLY A 70 10.45 -7.21 -10.86
N ILE A 71 10.30 -6.64 -12.07
CA ILE A 71 9.02 -6.11 -12.55
C ILE A 71 8.05 -7.27 -12.84
N LYS A 72 6.77 -7.05 -12.53
CA LYS A 72 5.67 -7.98 -12.79
C LYS A 72 4.54 -7.26 -13.52
N ASN A 73 3.64 -8.03 -14.13
CA ASN A 73 2.42 -7.49 -14.72
C ASN A 73 1.55 -6.79 -13.66
N GLY A 74 1.04 -5.58 -13.94
CA GLY A 74 0.19 -4.81 -13.03
C GLY A 74 0.93 -3.87 -12.04
N GLU A 75 2.26 -3.93 -12.01
CA GLU A 75 3.13 -3.10 -11.17
C GLU A 75 2.98 -1.59 -11.45
N VAL A 76 3.49 -0.80 -10.52
CA VAL A 76 3.35 0.66 -10.48
C VAL A 76 4.73 1.31 -10.58
N LEU A 77 5.05 1.75 -11.78
CA LEU A 77 6.18 2.59 -12.14
C LEU A 77 6.13 3.94 -11.41
N ILE A 78 6.96 4.22 -10.40
CA ILE A 78 7.11 5.59 -9.89
C ILE A 78 8.34 6.22 -10.53
N ILE A 79 8.16 7.40 -11.15
CA ILE A 79 9.25 8.18 -11.75
C ILE A 79 9.53 9.43 -10.90
N GLU A 80 10.79 9.62 -10.54
CA GLU A 80 11.35 10.83 -9.95
C GLU A 80 12.46 11.41 -10.86
N LYS A 81 12.77 12.71 -10.67
CA LYS A 81 14.05 13.24 -11.14
C LYS A 81 15.15 12.87 -10.16
N ARG A 82 16.20 12.26 -10.70
CA ARG A 82 17.46 11.89 -10.04
C ARG A 82 18.16 13.10 -9.41
N SER A 83 18.61 12.93 -8.16
CA SER A 83 19.55 13.82 -7.48
C SER A 83 21.01 13.41 -7.74
N ALA A 84 21.96 14.28 -7.44
CA ALA A 84 23.39 13.98 -7.50
C ALA A 84 23.85 12.90 -6.50
N THR A 85 22.98 12.54 -5.54
CA THR A 85 23.21 11.52 -4.50
C THR A 85 22.56 10.17 -4.81
N ASP A 86 21.72 10.05 -5.85
CA ASP A 86 21.09 8.77 -6.20
C ASP A 86 22.08 7.85 -6.96
N PRO A 87 22.17 6.55 -6.64
CA PRO A 87 23.04 5.60 -7.34
C PRO A 87 22.65 5.46 -8.83
N PRO A 88 23.60 5.19 -9.74
CA PRO A 88 23.33 5.11 -11.17
C PRO A 88 22.25 4.06 -11.48
N GLN A 89 21.32 4.40 -12.37
CA GLN A 89 20.19 3.51 -12.67
C GLN A 89 20.65 2.21 -13.35
N TYR A 90 21.60 2.35 -14.27
CA TYR A 90 22.32 1.21 -14.82
C TYR A 90 23.50 0.87 -13.92
N CYS A 91 23.54 -0.36 -13.43
CA CYS A 91 24.77 -0.95 -12.93
C CYS A 91 25.53 -1.62 -14.08
N GLU A 92 26.85 -1.55 -14.06
CA GLU A 92 27.70 -2.43 -14.89
C GLU A 92 27.29 -3.88 -14.65
N ALA A 93 26.89 -4.58 -15.72
CA ALA A 93 26.47 -5.98 -15.68
C ALA A 93 27.59 -6.85 -15.09
N THR A 94 27.54 -7.06 -13.78
CA THR A 94 28.69 -7.60 -13.08
C THR A 94 28.73 -9.10 -13.34
N LYS A 95 29.46 -9.50 -14.40
CA LYS A 95 29.68 -10.90 -14.80
C LYS A 95 30.12 -11.79 -13.64
N LYS A 96 30.66 -11.19 -12.56
CA LYS A 96 30.81 -11.79 -11.24
C LYS A 96 29.59 -12.58 -10.75
N MET A 97 28.34 -12.13 -10.93
CA MET A 97 27.17 -12.87 -10.43
C MET A 97 26.93 -14.16 -11.24
N THR A 98 26.90 -14.07 -12.56
CA THR A 98 26.77 -15.23 -13.46
C THR A 98 27.95 -16.21 -13.27
N HIS A 99 29.16 -15.68 -13.07
CA HIS A 99 30.37 -16.46 -12.84
C HIS A 99 30.50 -17.01 -11.41
N LEU A 100 29.88 -16.36 -10.42
CA LEU A 100 29.73 -16.90 -9.05
C LEU A 100 28.76 -18.07 -9.05
N LEU A 101 27.61 -17.93 -9.73
CA LEU A 101 26.62 -19.00 -9.83
C LEU A 101 27.15 -20.20 -10.63
N SER A 102 27.87 -19.99 -11.73
CA SER A 102 28.54 -21.10 -12.44
C SER A 102 29.66 -21.74 -11.62
N ASN A 103 30.50 -20.95 -10.94
CA ASN A 103 31.55 -21.48 -10.06
C ASN A 103 30.97 -22.25 -8.86
N LEU A 104 29.85 -21.79 -8.28
CA LEU A 104 29.15 -22.50 -7.20
C LEU A 104 28.58 -23.83 -7.70
N ASN A 105 27.99 -23.85 -8.88
CA ASN A 105 27.43 -25.08 -9.46
C ASN A 105 28.53 -26.11 -9.79
N ASN A 106 29.66 -25.68 -10.35
CA ASN A 106 30.83 -26.53 -10.59
C ASN A 106 31.43 -27.05 -9.26
N LYS A 107 31.59 -26.18 -8.26
CA LYS A 107 32.15 -26.52 -6.94
C LYS A 107 31.27 -27.45 -6.09
N LEU A 108 30.00 -27.64 -6.49
CA LEU A 108 29.10 -28.65 -5.95
C LEU A 108 29.22 -30.01 -6.67
N GLN A 109 29.78 -30.06 -7.88
CA GLN A 109 30.08 -31.30 -8.61
C GLN A 109 31.50 -31.81 -8.28
N ASP A 110 32.50 -30.93 -8.19
CA ASP A 110 33.90 -31.30 -7.92
C ASP A 110 34.13 -31.92 -6.53
N ASN A 111 33.27 -31.62 -5.54
CA ASN A 111 33.41 -32.11 -4.17
C ASN A 111 33.02 -33.60 -3.97
N ALA A 112 32.63 -34.30 -5.04
CA ALA A 112 32.28 -35.73 -4.99
C ALA A 112 33.48 -36.67 -5.19
N SER A 113 34.72 -36.28 -4.84
CA SER A 113 35.94 -37.11 -5.07
C SER A 113 37.10 -36.94 -4.07
N GLN A 114 36.90 -37.48 -2.86
CA GLN A 114 37.95 -38.03 -1.96
C GLN A 114 39.03 -37.05 -1.36
N PRO A 115 39.79 -37.47 -0.31
CA PRO A 115 40.43 -36.53 0.63
C PRO A 115 41.98 -36.51 0.63
N LYS A 116 42.59 -35.53 1.33
CA LYS A 116 43.67 -35.76 2.33
C LYS A 116 44.15 -34.53 3.14
N GLU A 117 44.29 -34.77 4.45
CA GLU A 117 45.35 -34.40 5.42
C GLU A 117 46.14 -33.06 5.40
N SER A 118 46.32 -32.52 6.62
CA SER A 118 47.56 -32.00 7.25
C SER A 118 47.79 -30.47 7.50
N THR A 119 47.81 -30.15 8.80
CA THR A 119 48.75 -29.26 9.56
C THR A 119 48.92 -27.74 9.30
N HIS A 120 48.80 -26.98 10.41
CA HIS A 120 49.33 -25.62 10.71
C HIS A 120 48.81 -24.42 9.86
N GLY A 121 48.61 -23.21 10.42
CA GLY A 121 48.57 -22.79 11.83
C GLY A 121 48.68 -21.25 12.03
N VAL A 122 48.29 -20.76 13.22
CA VAL A 122 48.77 -19.52 13.88
C VAL A 122 48.31 -18.13 13.35
N GLN A 123 47.39 -17.49 14.12
CA GLN A 123 47.37 -16.05 14.55
C GLN A 123 47.26 -14.89 13.51
N LEU A 124 46.91 -13.64 13.85
CA LEU A 124 45.93 -13.04 14.82
C LEU A 124 45.78 -11.51 14.50
N ASN A 125 44.97 -10.80 15.30
CA ASN A 125 44.91 -9.33 15.50
C ASN A 125 44.22 -8.45 14.42
N SER A 126 43.73 -7.22 14.72
CA SER A 126 42.91 -6.67 15.85
C SER A 126 42.66 -5.16 15.64
N SER A 127 41.82 -4.54 16.51
CA SER A 127 41.75 -3.08 16.82
C SER A 127 40.97 -2.20 15.80
N ASN A 128 39.86 -1.53 16.17
CA ASN A 128 39.67 -0.26 16.93
C ASN A 128 39.79 1.00 16.02
N ASP A 129 39.13 2.17 16.25
CA ASP A 129 38.35 2.62 17.41
C ASP A 129 37.23 3.70 17.10
N LYS A 130 36.57 4.18 18.18
CA LYS A 130 35.61 5.30 18.45
C LYS A 130 35.74 6.61 17.59
N SER A 131 34.86 7.65 17.60
CA SER A 131 34.03 8.27 18.68
C SER A 131 32.89 9.22 18.18
N ALA A 132 32.10 9.80 19.12
CA ALA A 132 31.04 10.83 18.91
C ALA A 132 31.57 12.27 18.64
N VAL A 133 30.79 13.39 18.57
CA VAL A 133 30.03 14.08 19.65
C VAL A 133 29.05 15.19 19.12
N ASN A 134 27.77 15.10 19.55
CA ASN A 134 26.77 16.09 20.08
C ASN A 134 26.97 17.65 20.04
N VAL A 135 25.89 18.43 19.75
CA VAL A 135 25.42 19.62 20.55
C VAL A 135 23.94 20.07 20.30
N ASN A 136 23.33 20.61 21.38
CA ASN A 136 22.06 21.33 21.69
C ASN A 136 21.46 22.37 20.66
N SER A 137 20.31 23.08 20.84
CA SER A 137 19.53 23.51 22.04
C SER A 137 18.05 24.01 21.84
N VAL A 138 17.19 23.72 22.83
CA VAL A 138 15.91 24.33 23.36
C VAL A 138 14.95 25.35 22.64
N VAL A 139 13.63 25.08 22.82
CA VAL A 139 12.36 25.87 23.04
C VAL A 139 12.35 27.43 23.17
N SER A 140 11.24 28.24 23.11
CA SER A 140 9.74 28.10 23.04
C SER A 140 9.09 29.44 22.56
N SER A 141 7.79 29.61 22.21
CA SER A 141 6.64 29.83 23.16
C SER A 141 5.29 30.19 22.48
N SER A 142 4.14 29.89 23.13
CA SER A 142 2.77 30.51 23.08
C SER A 142 1.98 30.69 21.74
N LYS A 143 0.63 30.62 21.58
CA LYS A 143 -0.64 30.28 22.31
C LYS A 143 -1.75 31.38 22.30
N VAL A 144 -2.94 31.02 21.77
CA VAL A 144 -4.34 31.27 22.31
C VAL A 144 -4.90 32.73 22.19
N ALA A 145 -6.21 33.06 22.03
CA ALA A 145 -7.54 32.41 22.28
C ALA A 145 -8.65 32.80 21.22
N SER A 146 -9.73 32.01 20.98
CA SER A 146 -11.17 32.07 21.46
C SER A 146 -12.01 33.31 21.05
N GLU A 147 -13.35 33.32 20.83
CA GLU A 147 -14.54 32.40 20.98
C GLU A 147 -15.50 32.58 19.74
N GLY A 148 -16.75 32.07 19.58
CA GLY A 148 -17.65 31.19 20.38
C GLY A 148 -19.16 31.33 20.00
N GLN A 149 -20.03 30.43 20.54
CA GLN A 149 -21.53 30.48 20.63
C GLN A 149 -22.44 30.43 19.35
N ASN A 150 -23.74 30.01 19.34
CA ASN A 150 -24.51 28.96 20.07
C ASN A 150 -25.96 28.72 19.46
N SER A 151 -26.58 27.55 19.73
CA SER A 151 -28.04 27.31 20.02
C SER A 151 -29.12 26.77 18.99
N ASN A 152 -29.74 25.63 19.39
CA ASN A 152 -31.19 25.28 19.49
C ASN A 152 -32.19 24.92 18.32
N GLY A 153 -32.66 23.64 18.33
CA GLY A 153 -34.11 23.24 18.22
C GLY A 153 -34.66 22.64 16.89
N LYS A 154 -35.82 21.92 16.80
CA LYS A 154 -36.74 21.29 17.80
C LYS A 154 -37.89 20.39 17.18
N VAL A 155 -37.94 19.07 17.47
CA VAL A 155 -39.15 18.19 17.70
C VAL A 155 -40.07 17.58 16.56
N ARG A 156 -40.16 16.22 16.54
CA ARG A 156 -41.28 15.23 16.26
C ARG A 156 -42.26 15.33 15.04
N LYS A 157 -42.58 14.16 14.43
CA LYS A 157 -43.88 13.41 14.55
C LYS A 157 -43.88 11.97 13.90
N ARG A 158 -45.04 11.28 13.82
CA ARG A 158 -45.25 9.81 13.66
C ARG A 158 -45.75 9.33 12.25
N ALA A 159 -45.62 8.02 11.98
CA ALA A 159 -46.26 7.23 10.89
C ALA A 159 -47.76 6.85 11.16
N PRO A 160 -48.51 6.07 10.31
CA PRO A 160 -48.42 4.58 10.32
C PRO A 160 -48.94 3.73 9.10
N SER A 161 -48.69 2.40 9.12
CA SER A 161 -49.55 1.28 8.58
C SER A 161 -49.65 1.02 7.04
N ASN A 162 -50.06 -0.14 6.47
CA ASN A 162 -50.34 -1.52 6.96
C ASN A 162 -50.44 -2.59 5.82
N GLY A 163 -50.39 -3.90 6.16
CA GLY A 163 -50.83 -5.07 5.33
C GLY A 163 -49.69 -5.88 4.67
N LYS A 164 -49.51 -7.21 4.80
CA LYS A 164 -50.34 -8.45 4.77
C LYS A 164 -50.70 -9.00 3.37
N THR A 165 -50.08 -10.11 2.94
CA THR A 165 -50.71 -11.46 2.69
C THR A 165 -49.74 -12.49 2.04
N SER A 166 -50.12 -13.77 2.07
CA SER A 166 -49.53 -14.98 1.43
C SER A 166 -50.71 -15.98 1.18
N PRO A 167 -50.59 -17.27 0.72
CA PRO A 167 -49.41 -18.13 0.44
C PRO A 167 -49.52 -19.13 -0.77
N ALA A 168 -48.54 -20.05 -0.87
CA ALA A 168 -48.55 -21.41 -1.49
C ALA A 168 -48.49 -21.55 -3.04
N GLY A 169 -47.86 -22.60 -3.62
CA GLY A 169 -46.97 -23.65 -3.06
C GLY A 169 -46.84 -24.93 -3.93
N LYS A 170 -45.97 -25.88 -3.53
CA LYS A 170 -45.67 -27.24 -4.13
C LYS A 170 -44.71 -27.22 -5.36
N LYS A 171 -43.90 -28.26 -5.69
CA LYS A 171 -43.53 -29.57 -5.07
C LYS A 171 -42.28 -30.18 -5.76
N SER A 172 -41.51 -31.03 -5.05
CA SER A 172 -40.55 -32.06 -5.58
C SER A 172 -39.34 -31.57 -6.39
N ALA A 173 -38.22 -32.32 -6.52
CA ALA A 173 -37.76 -33.59 -5.91
C ALA A 173 -36.25 -33.49 -5.56
N ALA A 174 -35.66 -34.52 -4.94
CA ALA A 174 -34.25 -34.53 -4.53
C ALA A 174 -33.43 -35.64 -5.21
N GLU A 175 -32.14 -35.36 -5.41
CA GLU A 175 -31.09 -36.30 -5.84
C GLU A 175 -29.88 -36.21 -4.88
N PRO A 176 -28.89 -37.14 -4.91
CA PRO A 176 -28.09 -37.46 -3.73
C PRO A 176 -27.08 -36.38 -3.32
N SER A 177 -26.94 -36.21 -2.00
CA SER A 177 -26.01 -35.27 -1.37
C SER A 177 -24.57 -35.80 -1.32
N GLU A 178 -23.63 -35.07 -1.93
CA GLU A 178 -22.22 -35.17 -1.53
C GLU A 178 -22.01 -34.64 -0.10
N ILE A 179 -21.05 -35.20 0.63
CA ILE A 179 -20.74 -34.80 2.00
C ILE A 179 -19.83 -33.57 1.97
N VAL A 180 -20.42 -32.38 1.93
CA VAL A 180 -19.70 -31.12 2.14
C VAL A 180 -19.38 -30.98 3.62
N ILE A 181 -18.10 -30.86 3.96
CA ILE A 181 -17.66 -30.53 5.33
C ILE A 181 -17.81 -29.03 5.52
N GLU A 182 -18.98 -28.61 6.03
CA GLU A 182 -19.22 -27.22 6.39
C GLU A 182 -18.29 -26.79 7.53
N ARG A 183 -17.32 -25.94 7.20
CA ARG A 183 -16.71 -25.04 8.18
C ARG A 183 -17.66 -23.85 8.33
N GLU A 184 -18.30 -23.73 9.49
CA GLU A 184 -19.07 -22.53 9.83
C GLU A 184 -18.16 -21.30 9.81
N ALA A 185 -18.21 -20.53 8.71
CA ALA A 185 -17.79 -19.15 8.72
C ALA A 185 -18.85 -18.34 9.50
N PRO A 186 -18.47 -17.36 10.34
CA PRO A 186 -19.43 -16.55 11.07
C PRO A 186 -20.37 -15.83 10.09
N ALA A 187 -21.66 -15.78 10.42
CA ALA A 187 -22.77 -15.50 9.50
C ALA A 187 -22.76 -14.09 8.88
N GLY A 188 -21.87 -13.86 7.91
CA GLY A 188 -21.94 -12.72 6.99
C GLY A 188 -23.10 -12.92 6.02
N ILE A 189 -24.09 -12.02 6.05
CA ILE A 189 -25.22 -12.05 5.12
C ILE A 189 -24.69 -11.76 3.72
N TYR A 190 -24.70 -12.77 2.85
CA TYR A 190 -24.41 -12.57 1.43
C TYR A 190 -25.58 -11.83 0.77
N LEU A 191 -25.41 -10.52 0.58
CA LEU A 191 -26.35 -9.72 -0.20
C LEU A 191 -26.19 -10.08 -1.67
N ALA A 192 -27.07 -10.95 -2.18
CA ALA A 192 -27.14 -11.26 -3.60
C ALA A 192 -27.35 -9.96 -4.41
N PRO A 193 -26.69 -9.79 -5.57
CA PRO A 193 -26.87 -8.61 -6.42
C PRO A 193 -28.36 -8.38 -6.73
N GLY A 194 -28.87 -7.19 -6.39
CA GLY A 194 -30.30 -6.87 -6.48
C GLY A 194 -31.11 -7.09 -5.19
N SER A 195 -30.48 -7.31 -4.03
CA SER A 195 -31.18 -7.37 -2.74
C SER A 195 -31.93 -6.05 -2.43
N GLN A 196 -33.06 -6.15 -1.73
CA GLN A 196 -33.87 -4.98 -1.30
C GLN A 196 -33.30 -4.23 -0.08
N LEU A 197 -32.08 -4.56 0.37
CA LEU A 197 -31.45 -4.00 1.57
C LEU A 197 -30.53 -2.79 1.28
N GLY A 198 -30.54 -2.28 0.04
CA GLY A 198 -29.69 -1.19 -0.43
C GLY A 198 -28.56 -1.67 -1.35
N ILE A 199 -27.89 -0.72 -2.00
CA ILE A 199 -26.73 -0.99 -2.87
C ILE A 199 -25.50 -0.27 -2.30
N LEU A 200 -24.39 -0.99 -2.12
CA LEU A 200 -23.11 -0.36 -1.85
C LEU A 200 -22.52 0.21 -3.15
N GLN A 201 -22.40 1.53 -3.21
CA GLN A 201 -21.85 2.26 -4.35
C GLN A 201 -20.48 2.85 -4.04
N LYS A 202 -19.59 2.83 -5.04
CA LYS A 202 -18.29 3.50 -5.01
C LYS A 202 -18.50 5.00 -5.26
N ARG A 203 -18.24 5.84 -4.26
CA ARG A 203 -18.14 7.28 -4.47
C ARG A 203 -16.73 7.61 -4.93
N GLU A 204 -16.57 8.22 -6.09
CA GLU A 204 -15.24 8.61 -6.58
C GLU A 204 -14.68 9.82 -5.82
N VAL A 205 -13.43 9.71 -5.37
CA VAL A 205 -12.65 10.81 -4.76
C VAL A 205 -11.56 11.29 -5.72
N PRO A 206 -10.99 12.50 -5.54
CA PRO A 206 -9.87 12.95 -6.36
C PRO A 206 -8.71 11.94 -6.33
N SER A 207 -8.19 11.58 -7.51
CA SER A 207 -6.99 10.73 -7.65
C SER A 207 -5.70 11.52 -7.36
N ASP A 208 -5.72 12.31 -6.29
CA ASP A 208 -4.51 12.90 -5.70
C ASP A 208 -3.84 11.93 -4.72
N ASN A 209 -2.64 12.29 -4.26
CA ASN A 209 -1.84 11.50 -3.33
C ASN A 209 -2.43 11.42 -1.90
N SER A 210 -3.63 11.96 -1.67
CA SER A 210 -4.41 11.93 -0.43
C SER A 210 -5.74 11.16 -0.55
N CYS A 211 -5.99 10.40 -1.62
CA CYS A 211 -7.24 9.63 -1.84
C CYS A 211 -7.73 8.82 -0.63
N LEU A 212 -6.83 8.18 0.15
CA LEU A 212 -7.18 7.50 1.41
C LEU A 212 -7.79 8.46 2.45
N PHE A 213 -7.17 9.63 2.63
CA PHE A 213 -7.63 10.64 3.59
C PHE A 213 -8.93 11.30 3.10
N ALA A 214 -9.10 11.50 1.79
CA ALA A 214 -10.36 11.96 1.21
C ALA A 214 -11.49 10.93 1.38
N SER A 215 -11.18 9.64 1.23
CA SER A 215 -12.11 8.54 1.49
C SER A 215 -12.52 8.48 2.96
N MET A 216 -11.56 8.66 3.87
CA MET A 216 -11.81 8.70 5.31
C MET A 216 -12.65 9.92 5.72
N ASP A 217 -12.36 11.11 5.20
CA ASP A 217 -13.18 12.31 5.42
C ASP A 217 -14.63 12.08 4.99
N TYR A 218 -14.84 11.42 3.85
CA TYR A 218 -16.19 11.10 3.35
C TYR A 218 -16.95 10.11 4.24
N VAL A 219 -16.36 9.00 4.68
CA VAL A 219 -17.07 8.03 5.55
C VAL A 219 -17.27 8.54 6.98
N LEU A 220 -16.49 9.54 7.42
CA LEU A 220 -16.66 10.22 8.72
C LEU A 220 -17.70 11.35 8.67
N ASN A 221 -17.64 12.19 7.64
CA ASN A 221 -18.29 13.51 7.60
C ASN A 221 -19.26 13.67 6.40
N GLY A 222 -19.49 12.63 5.59
CA GLY A 222 -20.41 12.62 4.44
C GLY A 222 -19.97 13.52 3.27
N SER A 223 -18.76 14.09 3.32
CA SER A 223 -18.25 15.09 2.41
C SER A 223 -16.71 15.07 2.38
N ILE A 224 -16.08 15.74 1.41
CA ILE A 224 -14.62 15.74 1.22
C ILE A 224 -14.12 17.18 1.27
N SER A 225 -13.08 17.43 2.08
CA SER A 225 -12.55 18.77 2.33
C SER A 225 -11.04 18.75 2.60
N SER A 226 -10.29 19.61 1.91
CA SER A 226 -8.83 19.72 2.07
C SER A 226 -8.36 20.03 3.51
N PRO A 227 -9.07 20.81 4.34
CA PRO A 227 -8.70 20.99 5.75
C PRO A 227 -8.74 19.68 6.56
N ARG A 228 -9.76 18.85 6.36
CA ARG A 228 -9.93 17.58 7.11
C ARG A 228 -8.94 16.51 6.66
N THR A 229 -8.61 16.42 5.36
CA THR A 229 -7.55 15.48 4.92
C THR A 229 -6.19 15.82 5.53
N LYS A 230 -5.91 17.10 5.82
CA LYS A 230 -4.71 17.55 6.54
C LYS A 230 -4.79 17.31 8.06
N GLU A 231 -5.99 17.30 8.62
CA GLU A 231 -6.24 16.93 10.02
C GLU A 231 -6.02 15.42 10.23
N LEU A 232 -6.58 14.57 9.37
CA LEU A 232 -6.38 13.12 9.40
C LEU A 232 -4.89 12.72 9.24
N ARG A 233 -4.14 13.43 8.39
CA ARG A 233 -2.67 13.27 8.29
C ARG A 233 -1.94 13.62 9.60
N ARG A 234 -2.45 14.60 10.36
CA ARG A 234 -1.92 14.97 11.69
C ARG A 234 -2.26 13.91 12.72
N GLU A 235 -3.49 13.41 12.75
CA GLU A 235 -3.90 12.33 13.65
C GLU A 235 -3.01 11.09 13.46
N VAL A 236 -2.71 10.71 12.21
CA VAL A 236 -1.75 9.63 11.91
C VAL A 236 -0.32 9.99 12.34
N SER A 237 0.17 11.19 12.03
CA SER A 237 1.50 11.64 12.47
C SER A 237 1.67 11.57 14.00
N GLU A 238 0.64 11.93 14.75
CA GLU A 238 0.64 11.90 16.22
C GLU A 238 0.50 10.45 16.75
N GLY A 239 -0.37 9.64 16.14
CA GLY A 239 -0.51 8.22 16.47
C GLY A 239 0.75 7.38 16.22
N VAL A 240 1.47 7.60 15.12
CA VAL A 240 2.76 6.92 14.84
C VAL A 240 3.81 7.16 15.93
N LEU A 241 3.73 8.30 16.63
CA LEU A 241 4.63 8.68 17.73
C LEU A 241 4.12 8.26 19.12
N GLN A 242 2.87 7.81 19.25
CA GLN A 242 2.23 7.48 20.53
C GLN A 242 1.88 5.99 20.66
N GLU A 243 1.62 5.31 19.54
CA GLU A 243 1.01 3.97 19.48
C GLU A 243 2.04 2.90 19.08
N GLU A 244 3.12 2.80 19.85
CA GLU A 244 4.25 1.89 19.55
C GLU A 244 3.85 0.40 19.52
N GLU A 245 2.86 0.00 20.32
CA GLU A 245 2.31 -1.37 20.35
C GLU A 245 1.40 -1.67 19.13
N LEU A 246 0.65 -0.67 18.64
CA LEU A 246 -0.23 -0.82 17.48
C LEU A 246 0.57 -0.90 16.17
N ILE A 247 1.60 -0.07 16.06
CA ILE A 247 2.48 0.03 14.89
C ILE A 247 3.93 -0.23 15.37
N PRO A 248 4.37 -1.49 15.52
CA PRO A 248 5.74 -1.79 15.96
C PRO A 248 6.81 -1.33 14.96
N ASP A 249 8.01 -0.98 15.44
CA ASP A 249 9.12 -0.52 14.59
C ASP A 249 9.45 -1.49 13.42
N CYS A 250 9.22 -2.80 13.61
CA CYS A 250 9.48 -3.82 12.60
C CYS A 250 8.49 -3.84 11.42
N VAL A 251 7.37 -3.10 11.48
CA VAL A 251 6.46 -2.89 10.33
C VAL A 251 6.69 -1.53 9.65
N MET A 252 7.71 -0.77 10.06
CA MET A 252 7.97 0.57 9.54
C MET A 252 9.23 0.61 8.65
N ASP A 253 9.09 1.11 7.41
CA ASP A 253 10.20 1.25 6.46
C ASP A 253 11.16 2.42 6.77
N ARG A 254 10.89 3.20 7.81
CA ARG A 254 11.67 4.39 8.24
C ARG A 254 11.43 4.71 9.72
N PRO A 255 12.34 5.44 10.41
CA PRO A 255 12.15 5.83 11.82
C PRO A 255 10.87 6.65 12.06
N ARG A 256 10.24 6.48 13.23
CA ARG A 256 8.95 7.12 13.58
C ARG A 256 8.91 8.63 13.36
N GLN A 257 9.97 9.34 13.75
CA GLN A 257 10.07 10.80 13.60
C GLN A 257 10.17 11.23 12.12
N GLU A 258 10.82 10.41 11.29
CA GLU A 258 10.82 10.61 9.84
C GLU A 258 9.43 10.30 9.25
N TYR A 259 8.77 9.23 9.71
CA TYR A 259 7.42 8.84 9.28
C TYR A 259 6.37 9.92 9.58
N SER A 260 6.34 10.43 10.81
CA SER A 260 5.51 11.58 11.20
C SER A 260 5.73 12.78 10.28
N THR A 261 6.99 13.13 10.00
CA THR A 261 7.34 14.23 9.08
C THR A 261 7.02 13.92 7.61
N TRP A 262 6.99 12.64 7.23
CA TRP A 262 6.70 12.18 5.87
C TRP A 262 5.19 12.15 5.60
N ILE A 263 4.36 11.58 6.48
CA ILE A 263 2.92 11.41 6.25
C ILE A 263 2.14 12.74 6.26
N MET A 264 2.69 13.76 6.91
CA MET A 264 2.16 15.14 6.87
C MET A 264 2.21 15.80 5.48
N ARG A 265 2.95 15.24 4.52
CA ARG A 265 3.07 15.79 3.17
C ARG A 265 1.91 15.33 2.30
N GLU A 266 1.26 16.25 1.58
CA GLU A 266 0.14 15.95 0.67
C GLU A 266 0.48 14.89 -0.40
N GLN A 267 1.77 14.75 -0.75
CA GLN A 267 2.27 13.79 -1.74
C GLN A 267 2.53 12.38 -1.19
N SER A 268 2.49 12.17 0.13
CA SER A 268 2.71 10.86 0.75
C SER A 268 1.41 10.06 0.80
N TRP A 269 1.37 8.87 0.20
CA TRP A 269 0.16 8.02 0.24
C TRP A 269 -0.01 7.41 1.63
N GLY A 270 -1.26 7.25 2.06
CA GLY A 270 -1.59 6.39 3.18
C GLY A 270 -1.72 4.92 2.76
N GLY A 271 -1.60 4.03 3.74
CA GLY A 271 -1.84 2.59 3.62
C GLY A 271 -2.30 1.98 4.94
N GLU A 272 -1.82 0.78 5.26
CA GLU A 272 -2.33 -0.02 6.37
C GLU A 272 -2.01 0.59 7.76
N ILE A 273 -0.92 1.36 7.88
CA ILE A 273 -0.53 2.08 9.11
C ILE A 273 -1.53 3.20 9.43
N GLU A 274 -1.88 4.02 8.43
CA GLU A 274 -2.89 5.08 8.55
C GLU A 274 -4.24 4.50 8.97
N LEU A 275 -4.67 3.39 8.35
CA LEU A 275 -5.96 2.76 8.63
C LEU A 275 -6.01 2.16 10.03
N ALA A 276 -4.94 1.52 10.50
CA ALA A 276 -4.85 1.03 11.87
C ALA A 276 -4.99 2.17 12.90
N ILE A 277 -4.26 3.29 12.71
CA ILE A 277 -4.32 4.44 13.62
C ILE A 277 -5.70 5.12 13.56
N LEU A 278 -6.22 5.43 12.37
CA LEU A 278 -7.52 6.11 12.22
C LEU A 278 -8.68 5.25 12.73
N SER A 279 -8.60 3.91 12.60
CA SER A 279 -9.53 2.99 13.24
C SER A 279 -9.51 3.12 14.77
N LYS A 280 -8.31 3.12 15.38
CA LYS A 280 -8.15 3.29 16.83
C LYS A 280 -8.55 4.67 17.31
N TYR A 281 -8.29 5.73 16.54
CA TYR A 281 -8.58 7.12 16.94
C TYR A 281 -10.07 7.44 16.84
N HIS A 282 -10.73 7.08 15.74
CA HIS A 282 -12.17 7.33 15.53
C HIS A 282 -13.09 6.23 16.11
N LYS A 283 -12.54 5.17 16.71
CA LYS A 283 -13.29 4.06 17.37
C LYS A 283 -14.28 3.35 16.44
N LEU A 284 -13.80 2.99 15.25
CA LEU A 284 -14.56 2.35 14.19
C LEU A 284 -13.75 1.25 13.50
N GLU A 285 -14.42 0.19 13.04
CA GLU A 285 -13.78 -0.85 12.22
C GLU A 285 -13.68 -0.34 10.78
N ILE A 286 -12.47 -0.26 10.22
CA ILE A 286 -12.29 0.04 8.79
C ILE A 286 -12.13 -1.26 8.05
N VAL A 287 -12.95 -1.46 7.02
CA VAL A 287 -12.89 -2.62 6.14
C VAL A 287 -12.46 -2.15 4.76
N THR A 288 -11.31 -2.62 4.28
CA THR A 288 -10.87 -2.35 2.90
C THR A 288 -11.06 -3.60 2.04
N VAL A 289 -11.61 -3.41 0.85
CA VAL A 289 -11.89 -4.47 -0.12
C VAL A 289 -10.99 -4.25 -1.33
N ASP A 290 -10.07 -5.18 -1.59
CA ASP A 290 -9.24 -5.16 -2.79
C ASP A 290 -10.07 -5.59 -4.01
N ALA A 291 -10.24 -4.67 -4.96
CA ALA A 291 -11.11 -4.82 -6.12
C ALA A 291 -10.63 -5.85 -7.16
N LYS A 292 -9.40 -6.37 -7.04
CA LYS A 292 -8.80 -7.33 -7.97
C LYS A 292 -8.82 -8.76 -7.45
N THR A 293 -8.71 -8.92 -6.14
CA THR A 293 -8.59 -10.22 -5.45
C THR A 293 -9.81 -10.56 -4.61
N ALA A 294 -10.73 -9.61 -4.41
CA ALA A 294 -11.82 -9.67 -3.43
C ALA A 294 -11.34 -9.92 -1.98
N ARG A 295 -10.04 -9.72 -1.69
CA ARG A 295 -9.50 -9.82 -0.34
C ARG A 295 -10.06 -8.68 0.51
N VAL A 296 -10.47 -9.03 1.73
CA VAL A 296 -10.96 -8.10 2.73
C VAL A 296 -9.89 -7.95 3.82
N ASN A 297 -9.37 -6.75 4.03
CA ASN A 297 -8.55 -6.39 5.19
C ASN A 297 -9.42 -5.62 6.20
N ARG A 298 -9.14 -5.81 7.50
CA ARG A 298 -9.93 -5.22 8.59
C ARG A 298 -9.03 -4.62 9.65
N PHE A 299 -9.33 -3.38 10.01
CA PHE A 299 -8.63 -2.61 11.03
C PHE A 299 -9.60 -2.37 12.19
N GLY A 300 -9.19 -2.72 13.42
CA GLY A 300 -10.04 -2.63 14.61
C GLY A 300 -11.05 -3.77 14.81
N GLU A 301 -10.94 -4.90 14.10
CA GLU A 301 -11.91 -6.02 14.21
C GLU A 301 -12.03 -6.57 15.65
N SER A 302 -10.92 -6.72 16.37
CA SER A 302 -10.89 -7.20 17.76
C SER A 302 -11.42 -6.19 18.79
N GLU A 303 -11.60 -4.92 18.42
CA GLU A 303 -11.88 -3.82 19.35
C GLU A 303 -13.37 -3.71 19.73
N ASN A 304 -14.25 -4.49 19.09
CA ASN A 304 -15.70 -4.48 19.35
C ASN A 304 -16.33 -3.08 19.15
N TYR A 305 -15.80 -2.31 18.20
CA TYR A 305 -16.32 -0.99 17.83
C TYR A 305 -17.76 -1.06 17.29
N LYS A 306 -18.53 0.02 17.47
CA LYS A 306 -19.98 0.05 17.16
C LYS A 306 -20.33 0.63 15.79
N ALA A 307 -19.33 1.18 15.10
CA ALA A 307 -19.44 1.63 13.72
C ALA A 307 -18.42 0.88 12.86
N ARG A 308 -18.78 0.65 11.60
CA ARG A 308 -17.94 0.04 10.58
C ARG A 308 -18.05 0.86 9.30
N VAL A 309 -16.92 1.14 8.65
CA VAL A 309 -16.85 1.85 7.37
C VAL A 309 -16.15 0.99 6.32
N PHE A 310 -16.47 1.22 5.05
CA PHE A 310 -15.99 0.39 3.95
C PHE A 310 -15.28 1.25 2.89
N LEU A 311 -14.07 0.84 2.50
CA LEU A 311 -13.32 1.42 1.39
C LEU A 311 -13.06 0.36 0.31
N LEU A 312 -13.07 0.78 -0.95
CA LEU A 312 -12.61 0.00 -2.09
C LEU A 312 -11.17 0.40 -2.42
N TYR A 313 -10.32 -0.58 -2.73
CA TYR A 313 -8.91 -0.37 -3.09
C TYR A 313 -8.59 -1.05 -4.42
N ASP A 314 -8.01 -0.33 -5.39
CA ASP A 314 -7.64 -0.89 -6.71
C ASP A 314 -6.16 -1.30 -6.81
N GLY A 315 -5.38 -1.16 -5.74
CA GLY A 315 -3.93 -1.33 -5.75
C GLY A 315 -3.12 -0.04 -5.94
N ILE A 316 -3.74 1.14 -6.13
CA ILE A 316 -3.09 2.47 -6.16
C ILE A 316 -3.96 3.64 -5.63
N HIS A 317 -5.26 3.43 -5.48
CA HIS A 317 -6.27 4.43 -5.15
C HIS A 317 -7.30 3.85 -4.19
N TYR A 318 -7.83 4.69 -3.30
CA TYR A 318 -8.92 4.36 -2.39
C TYR A 318 -10.14 5.20 -2.74
N ASP A 319 -11.30 4.56 -2.79
CA ASP A 319 -12.61 5.21 -2.85
C ASP A 319 -13.49 4.69 -1.70
N PRO A 320 -14.31 5.52 -1.04
CA PRO A 320 -15.24 5.07 -0.02
C PRO A 320 -16.47 4.40 -0.65
N LEU A 321 -16.99 3.39 0.05
CA LEU A 321 -18.27 2.76 -0.27
C LEU A 321 -19.35 3.32 0.65
N HIS A 322 -20.46 3.80 0.07
CA HIS A 322 -21.67 4.17 0.81
C HIS A 322 -22.86 3.32 0.37
N MET A 323 -23.90 3.28 1.19
CA MET A 323 -25.19 2.71 0.81
C MET A 323 -26.04 3.77 0.11
N GLU A 324 -26.77 3.36 -0.93
CA GLU A 324 -27.99 4.02 -1.45
C GLU A 324 -29.21 3.16 -1.06
#